data_AF-A0A084G0F4-F1
#
_entry.id   AF-A0A084G0F4-F1
#
_cell.length_a   1.000
_cell.length_b   1.000
_cell.length_c   1.000
_cell.angle_alpha   90.00
_cell.angle_beta   90.00
_cell.angle_gamma   90.00
#
_symmetry.space_group_name_H-M   'P 1'
#
loop_
_entity.id
_entity.type
_entity.pdbx_description
1 polymer ?
#
loop_
_entity_poly.entity_id
_entity_poly.type
_entity_poly.pdbx_seq_one_letter_code
_entity_poly.pdbx_strand_id
1 'polypeptide(L)'
;MVKVVVKRLHQSTPAKDVLAEYECLRRLNSIHHPNIVETIAAFRLKTMGSRYFNFVFPLAIGDLKRLFEGGHDRNRQVLRRARAALWHQFAGLASALAYLHEELKTAHRDIRPANILIYSPESATDARGDLVLKITDFGLAVDLTKASSAVWDRSRSSARSYDSPETRRPLSTDIVTISQQLFADDVWKMGCVFTEMLAFLVDHGSSGVSRFRRSIRTIEDNVSSDLFNDTRFDDGEKVKPQVTDWLDQVARKDERSCELVPLIKKMLSVGSERLTAKAVCSAFLEIDTADIRYDDGDRVVRLTPAVHAPRPTFFDSLRLGLEGWLGHPVDWAPFPAPTLQLQPGQTLVTWKFGGEPLSLAISTDELREYRATSLPILESGIPLLPRFNVGPGEVDVEVLRHRREPRLPKKE
;
A
#
# COMPACT_ATOMS: atom_id res chain seq x y z
N MET A 1 12.65 22.74 -11.11
CA MET A 1 11.37 23.36 -11.55
C MET A 1 10.30 22.28 -11.41
N VAL A 2 9.32 22.44 -10.51
CA VAL A 2 8.29 21.41 -10.26
C VAL A 2 7.36 21.33 -11.48
N LYS A 3 7.28 20.15 -12.10
CA LYS A 3 6.31 19.90 -13.18
C LYS A 3 4.95 19.56 -12.56
N VAL A 4 3.88 20.10 -13.14
CA VAL A 4 2.51 19.94 -12.64
C VAL A 4 1.57 19.44 -13.74
N VAL A 5 0.46 18.84 -13.32
CA VAL A 5 -0.67 18.47 -14.18
C VAL A 5 -1.92 19.22 -13.74
N VAL A 6 -2.76 19.62 -14.70
CA VAL A 6 -4.02 20.32 -14.44
C VAL A 6 -5.18 19.41 -14.83
N LYS A 7 -5.93 18.90 -13.84
CA LYS A 7 -7.19 18.19 -14.04
C LYS A 7 -8.30 19.22 -14.21
N ARG A 8 -8.74 19.41 -15.45
CA ARG A 8 -9.91 20.25 -15.77
C ARG A 8 -11.18 19.41 -15.72
N LEU A 9 -12.13 19.79 -14.86
CA LEU A 9 -13.43 19.15 -14.82
C LEU A 9 -14.28 19.56 -16.03
N HIS A 10 -15.14 18.64 -16.48
CA HIS A 10 -16.04 18.90 -17.59
C HIS A 10 -17.05 20.01 -17.22
N GLN A 11 -17.47 20.80 -18.21
CA GLN A 11 -18.38 21.93 -17.97
C GLN A 11 -19.75 21.48 -17.44
N SER A 12 -20.17 20.25 -17.77
CA SER A 12 -21.41 19.67 -17.28
C SER A 12 -21.28 19.05 -15.88
N THR A 13 -20.10 19.05 -15.26
CA THR A 13 -19.94 18.52 -13.90
C THR A 13 -20.77 19.37 -12.93
N PRO A 14 -21.73 18.76 -12.21
CA PRO A 14 -22.56 19.50 -11.26
C PRO A 14 -21.73 20.20 -10.19
N ALA A 15 -22.11 21.43 -9.81
CA ALA A 15 -21.38 22.22 -8.81
C ALA A 15 -21.24 21.50 -7.46
N LYS A 16 -22.25 20.69 -7.08
CA LYS A 16 -22.20 19.85 -5.88
C LYS A 16 -21.05 18.83 -5.92
N ASP A 17 -20.77 18.27 -7.08
CA ASP A 17 -19.73 17.24 -7.26
C ASP A 17 -18.34 17.89 -7.25
N VAL A 18 -18.21 19.07 -7.87
CA VAL A 18 -16.99 19.88 -7.79
C VAL A 18 -16.66 20.24 -6.34
N LEU A 19 -17.66 20.67 -5.57
CA LEU A 19 -17.48 21.04 -4.17
C LEU A 19 -17.12 19.82 -3.32
N ALA A 20 -17.79 18.68 -3.54
CA ALA A 20 -17.49 17.44 -2.83
C ALA A 20 -16.05 16.96 -3.08
N GLU A 21 -15.59 16.97 -4.33
CA GLU A 21 -14.20 16.62 -4.67
C GLU A 21 -13.21 17.61 -4.03
N TYR A 22 -13.48 18.92 -4.12
CA TYR A 22 -12.63 19.94 -3.50
C TYR A 22 -12.54 19.77 -1.96
N GLU A 23 -13.66 19.54 -1.28
CA GLU A 23 -13.68 19.31 0.17
C GLU A 23 -12.93 18.04 0.56
N CYS A 24 -13.06 16.97 -0.23
CA CYS A 24 -12.30 15.74 -0.03
C CYS A 24 -10.79 15.99 -0.16
N LEU A 25 -10.36 16.60 -1.27
CA LEU A 25 -8.95 16.92 -1.53
C LEU A 25 -8.37 17.87 -0.48
N ARG A 26 -9.14 18.84 0.00
CA ARG A 26 -8.72 19.76 1.06
C ARG A 26 -8.47 19.04 2.39
N ARG A 27 -9.32 18.06 2.74
CA ARG A 27 -9.09 17.20 3.92
C ARG A 27 -7.86 16.34 3.73
N LEU A 28 -7.69 15.69 2.57
CA LEU A 28 -6.52 14.84 2.31
C LEU A 28 -5.19 15.61 2.42
N ASN A 29 -5.17 16.86 1.94
CA ASN A 29 -4.01 17.73 2.03
C ASN A 29 -3.60 18.10 3.46
N SER A 30 -4.49 18.07 4.46
CA SER A 30 -4.09 18.43 5.84
C SER A 30 -3.30 17.33 6.55
N ILE A 31 -3.22 16.13 5.95
CA ILE A 31 -2.62 14.95 6.57
C ILE A 31 -1.31 14.55 5.91
N HIS A 32 -1.15 14.83 4.61
CA HIS A 32 0.05 14.47 3.84
C HIS A 32 0.38 12.97 3.87
N HIS A 33 -0.61 12.11 3.57
CA HIS A 33 -0.34 10.68 3.47
C HIS A 33 0.50 10.37 2.21
N PRO A 34 1.61 9.63 2.34
CA PRO A 34 2.56 9.50 1.25
C PRO A 34 2.08 8.69 0.05
N ASN A 35 1.19 7.71 0.26
CA ASN A 35 0.54 6.96 -0.81
C ASN A 35 -0.82 7.53 -1.24
N ILE A 36 -1.07 8.81 -0.94
CA ILE A 36 -2.24 9.56 -1.44
C ILE A 36 -1.73 10.79 -2.19
N VAL A 37 -2.42 11.16 -3.27
CA VAL A 37 -2.07 12.36 -4.05
C VAL A 37 -2.40 13.63 -3.26
N GLU A 38 -1.51 14.62 -3.36
CA GLU A 38 -1.75 15.95 -2.77
C GLU A 38 -2.08 16.94 -3.88
N THR A 39 -3.08 17.78 -3.62
CA THR A 39 -3.47 18.85 -4.53
C THR A 39 -2.62 20.09 -4.23
N ILE A 40 -1.95 20.66 -5.22
CA ILE A 40 -1.16 21.88 -5.06
C ILE A 40 -2.08 23.10 -4.97
N ALA A 41 -3.07 23.17 -5.86
CA ALA A 41 -3.98 24.30 -5.96
C ALA A 41 -5.29 23.89 -6.62
N ALA A 42 -6.35 24.65 -6.34
CA ALA A 42 -7.61 24.60 -7.08
C ALA A 42 -7.96 26.00 -7.57
N PHE A 43 -8.38 26.13 -8.83
CA PHE A 43 -8.76 27.43 -9.38
C PHE A 43 -9.89 27.32 -10.40
N ARG A 44 -10.63 28.42 -10.53
CA ARG A 44 -11.69 28.58 -11.53
C ARG A 44 -11.19 29.44 -12.66
N LEU A 45 -11.29 28.94 -13.89
CA LEU A 45 -10.96 29.68 -15.10
C LEU A 45 -12.24 30.07 -15.85
N LYS A 46 -12.33 31.32 -16.27
CA LYS A 46 -13.37 31.81 -17.18
C LYS A 46 -12.76 32.00 -18.57
N THR A 47 -13.32 31.36 -19.58
CA THR A 47 -12.83 31.48 -20.96
C THR A 47 -14.00 31.42 -21.92
N MET A 48 -14.12 32.39 -22.83
CA MET A 48 -15.17 32.45 -23.86
C MET A 48 -16.60 32.21 -23.32
N GLY A 49 -16.93 32.79 -22.17
CA GLY A 49 -18.24 32.64 -21.52
C GLY A 49 -18.43 31.35 -20.69
N SER A 50 -17.54 30.37 -20.82
CA SER A 50 -17.57 29.10 -20.05
C SER A 50 -16.77 29.19 -18.76
N ARG A 51 -17.21 28.46 -17.72
CA ARG A 51 -16.52 28.33 -16.42
C ARG A 51 -15.98 26.92 -16.28
N TYR A 52 -14.69 26.81 -15.98
CA TYR A 52 -14.01 25.55 -15.72
C TYR A 52 -13.44 25.54 -14.31
N PHE A 53 -13.63 24.43 -13.60
CA PHE A 53 -12.96 24.16 -12.34
C PHE A 53 -11.76 23.26 -12.61
N ASN A 54 -10.62 23.61 -12.02
CA ASN A 54 -9.35 22.96 -12.28
C ASN A 54 -8.65 22.63 -10.96
N PHE A 55 -8.08 21.44 -10.87
CA PHE A 55 -7.21 21.01 -9.80
C PHE A 55 -5.79 20.84 -10.34
N VAL A 56 -4.79 21.28 -9.57
CA VAL A 56 -3.38 21.21 -9.91
C VAL A 56 -2.72 20.16 -9.03
N PHE A 57 -2.01 19.22 -9.63
CA PHE A 57 -1.30 18.16 -8.92
C PHE A 57 0.17 18.11 -9.37
N PRO A 58 1.07 17.55 -8.55
CA PRO A 58 2.40 17.20 -9.01
C PRO A 58 2.33 16.25 -10.21
N LEU A 59 3.24 16.39 -11.18
CA LEU A 59 3.25 15.52 -12.35
C LEU A 59 3.81 14.13 -11.99
N ALA A 60 2.97 13.11 -12.06
CA ALA A 60 3.38 11.71 -12.00
C ALA A 60 4.12 11.28 -13.28
N ILE A 61 4.99 10.28 -13.19
CA ILE A 61 5.67 9.71 -14.37
C ILE A 61 4.76 8.75 -15.17
N GLY A 62 3.65 8.31 -14.56
CA GLY A 62 2.65 7.43 -15.15
C GLY A 62 1.66 6.93 -14.10
N ASP A 63 0.90 5.91 -14.47
CA ASP A 63 -0.05 5.20 -13.61
C ASP A 63 0.13 3.68 -13.80
N LEU A 64 -0.42 2.87 -12.88
CA LEU A 64 -0.28 1.42 -12.94
C LEU A 64 -0.96 0.84 -14.19
N LYS A 65 -2.05 1.41 -14.70
CA LYS A 65 -2.70 0.92 -15.94
C LYS A 65 -1.72 0.99 -17.11
N ARG A 66 -1.08 2.13 -17.31
CA ARG A 66 -0.08 2.31 -18.37
C ARG A 66 1.12 1.40 -18.19
N LEU A 67 1.55 1.15 -16.94
CA LEU A 67 2.60 0.19 -16.63
C LEU A 67 2.20 -1.24 -17.01
N PHE A 68 0.99 -1.66 -16.64
CA PHE A 68 0.47 -3.00 -16.91
C PHE A 68 0.19 -3.25 -18.40
N GLU A 69 -0.16 -2.21 -19.15
CA GLU A 69 -0.36 -2.25 -20.61
C GLU A 69 0.96 -2.21 -21.41
N GLY A 70 2.12 -2.19 -20.73
CA GLY A 70 3.43 -2.20 -21.39
C GLY A 70 3.88 -0.84 -21.93
N GLY A 71 3.23 0.26 -21.50
CA GLY A 71 3.59 1.62 -21.91
C GLY A 71 5.01 2.06 -21.53
N HIS A 72 5.69 1.26 -20.68
CA HIS A 72 7.09 1.45 -20.28
C HIS A 72 8.00 0.29 -20.68
N ASP A 73 7.55 -0.66 -21.52
CA ASP A 73 8.32 -1.88 -21.84
C ASP A 73 9.64 -1.59 -22.57
N ARG A 74 9.68 -0.49 -23.32
CA ARG A 74 10.90 -0.01 -23.99
C ARG A 74 11.89 0.67 -23.02
N ASN A 75 11.45 1.03 -21.80
CA ASN A 75 12.28 1.66 -20.78
C ASN A 75 12.70 0.63 -19.72
N ARG A 76 13.77 -0.12 -20.02
CA ARG A 76 14.32 -1.17 -19.15
C ARG A 76 14.69 -0.68 -17.74
N GLN A 77 15.13 0.58 -17.62
CA GLN A 77 15.51 1.16 -16.33
C GLN A 77 14.28 1.35 -15.44
N VAL A 78 13.18 1.89 -15.99
CA VAL A 78 11.90 2.05 -15.26
C VAL A 78 11.36 0.68 -14.84
N LEU A 79 11.38 -0.32 -15.73
CA LEU A 79 10.94 -1.67 -15.38
C LEU A 79 11.77 -2.32 -14.27
N ARG A 80 13.10 -2.18 -14.30
CA ARG A 80 13.98 -2.69 -13.24
C ARG A 80 13.68 -2.03 -11.91
N ARG A 81 13.54 -0.70 -11.89
CA ARG A 81 13.19 0.06 -10.68
C ARG A 81 11.80 -0.31 -10.17
N ALA A 82 10.82 -0.49 -11.06
CA ALA A 82 9.47 -0.92 -10.70
C ALA A 82 9.48 -2.32 -10.06
N ARG A 83 10.20 -3.28 -10.63
CA ARG A 83 10.29 -4.63 -10.03
C ARG A 83 10.92 -4.65 -8.65
N ALA A 84 11.88 -3.76 -8.38
CA ALA A 84 12.45 -3.61 -7.06
C ALA A 84 11.47 -2.92 -6.10
N ALA A 85 10.91 -1.78 -6.49
CA ALA A 85 10.17 -0.89 -5.60
C ALA A 85 8.73 -1.35 -5.29
N LEU A 86 8.05 -2.02 -6.23
CA LEU A 86 6.60 -2.28 -6.12
C LEU A 86 6.24 -3.25 -4.99
N TRP A 87 7.15 -4.12 -4.53
CA TRP A 87 6.89 -5.01 -3.40
C TRP A 87 6.52 -4.24 -2.13
N HIS A 88 7.20 -3.11 -1.87
CA HIS A 88 6.92 -2.28 -0.69
C HIS A 88 5.63 -1.47 -0.83
N GLN A 89 5.13 -1.30 -2.06
CA GLN A 89 3.97 -0.46 -2.32
C GLN A 89 2.64 -1.14 -1.94
N PHE A 90 2.63 -2.47 -1.73
CA PHE A 90 1.46 -3.16 -1.19
C PHE A 90 1.10 -2.63 0.21
N ALA A 91 2.08 -2.58 1.12
CA ALA A 91 1.89 -2.03 2.47
C ALA A 91 1.53 -0.53 2.43
N GLY A 92 2.18 0.24 1.57
CA GLY A 92 1.87 1.68 1.36
C GLY A 92 0.44 1.94 0.91
N LEU A 93 -0.04 1.19 -0.08
CA LEU A 93 -1.42 1.31 -0.56
C LEU A 93 -2.44 0.79 0.44
N ALA A 94 -2.13 -0.29 1.17
CA ALA A 94 -2.98 -0.80 2.25
C ALA A 94 -3.10 0.23 3.39
N SER A 95 -2.00 0.89 3.74
CA SER A 95 -1.97 1.97 4.73
C SER A 95 -2.79 3.19 4.28
N ALA A 96 -2.64 3.63 3.04
CA ALA A 96 -3.48 4.70 2.48
C ALA A 96 -4.96 4.35 2.52
N LEU A 97 -5.32 3.11 2.23
CA LEU A 97 -6.72 2.69 2.25
C LEU A 97 -7.28 2.65 3.67
N ALA A 98 -6.53 2.08 4.62
CA ALA A 98 -6.89 2.10 6.04
C ALA A 98 -7.08 3.52 6.54
N TYR A 99 -6.20 4.44 6.12
CA TYR A 99 -6.28 5.85 6.45
C TYR A 99 -7.59 6.50 5.98
N LEU A 100 -7.95 6.29 4.70
CA LEU A 100 -9.21 6.81 4.14
C LEU A 100 -10.43 6.32 4.92
N HIS A 101 -10.46 5.03 5.25
CA HIS A 101 -11.61 4.40 5.91
C HIS A 101 -11.71 4.74 7.40
N GLU A 102 -10.57 4.80 8.10
CA GLU A 102 -10.56 4.92 9.57
C GLU A 102 -10.51 6.36 10.05
N GLU A 103 -9.69 7.20 9.43
CA GLU A 103 -9.48 8.57 9.90
C GLU A 103 -10.42 9.56 9.21
N LEU A 104 -10.55 9.42 7.88
CA LEU A 104 -11.39 10.32 7.08
C LEU A 104 -12.83 9.83 6.89
N LYS A 105 -13.13 8.61 7.33
CA LYS A 105 -14.41 7.90 7.07
C LYS A 105 -14.88 8.11 5.63
N THR A 106 -13.97 7.96 4.68
CA THR A 106 -14.19 8.28 3.26
C THR A 106 -13.99 7.03 2.42
N ALA A 107 -15.02 6.65 1.64
CA ALA A 107 -14.91 5.60 0.64
C ALA A 107 -14.47 6.20 -0.70
N HIS A 108 -13.45 5.63 -1.35
CA HIS A 108 -12.87 6.12 -2.60
C HIS A 108 -13.76 5.78 -3.82
N ARG A 109 -14.26 4.55 -3.88
CA ARG A 109 -15.21 4.00 -4.88
C ARG A 109 -14.69 3.84 -6.31
N ASP A 110 -13.55 4.43 -6.66
CA ASP A 110 -12.92 4.27 -7.98
C ASP A 110 -11.48 3.75 -7.91
N ILE A 111 -11.20 2.81 -6.99
CA ILE A 111 -9.88 2.18 -6.90
C ILE A 111 -9.67 1.25 -8.11
N ARG A 112 -8.63 1.55 -8.91
CA ARG A 112 -8.23 0.80 -10.11
C ARG A 112 -6.80 1.21 -10.51
N PRO A 113 -6.10 0.46 -11.36
CA PRO A 113 -4.73 0.78 -11.76
C PRO A 113 -4.56 2.17 -12.41
N ALA A 114 -5.58 2.69 -13.09
CA ALA A 114 -5.52 4.03 -13.69
C ALA A 114 -5.51 5.17 -12.64
N ASN A 115 -6.00 4.88 -11.43
CA ASN A 115 -6.11 5.82 -10.32
C ASN A 115 -5.05 5.55 -9.24
N ILE A 116 -3.97 4.88 -9.63
CA ILE A 116 -2.76 4.69 -8.80
C ILE A 116 -1.57 5.21 -9.61
N LEU A 117 -1.14 6.41 -9.26
CA LEU A 117 -0.07 7.15 -9.91
C LEU A 117 1.30 6.66 -9.45
N ILE A 118 2.29 6.74 -10.35
CA ILE A 118 3.67 6.39 -10.09
C ILE A 118 4.50 7.69 -10.05
N TYR A 119 5.23 7.89 -8.97
CA TYR A 119 6.18 8.99 -8.79
C TYR A 119 7.60 8.45 -8.70
N SER A 120 8.57 9.21 -9.20
CA SER A 120 10.00 9.02 -8.95
C SER A 120 10.53 10.29 -8.29
N PRO A 121 11.03 10.25 -7.04
CA PRO A 121 11.75 11.33 -6.40
C PRO A 121 12.93 11.76 -7.27
N GLU A 122 13.21 13.07 -7.29
CA GLU A 122 14.32 13.68 -8.04
C GLU A 122 15.69 13.32 -7.44
N SER A 123 15.74 12.97 -6.15
CA SER A 123 16.96 12.59 -5.40
C SER A 123 17.32 11.10 -5.52
N ALA A 124 16.69 10.36 -6.43
CA ALA A 124 16.92 8.94 -6.69
C ALA A 124 18.31 8.67 -7.30
N THR A 125 19.36 8.84 -6.51
CA THR A 125 20.76 8.50 -6.88
C THR A 125 21.02 6.99 -6.79
N ASP A 126 20.15 6.25 -6.12
CA ASP A 126 20.36 4.84 -5.82
C ASP A 126 19.73 3.92 -6.88
N ALA A 127 20.51 2.93 -7.31
CA ALA A 127 20.10 1.97 -8.33
C ALA A 127 18.95 1.02 -7.89
N ARG A 128 18.45 1.12 -6.64
CA ARG A 128 17.51 0.18 -5.99
C ARG A 128 16.05 0.63 -5.86
N GLY A 129 15.65 1.82 -6.32
CA GLY A 129 14.25 2.07 -6.70
C GLY A 129 13.40 2.91 -5.74
N ASP A 130 13.40 4.22 -5.97
CA ASP A 130 12.58 5.19 -5.22
C ASP A 130 11.14 5.36 -5.73
N LEU A 131 10.53 4.39 -6.41
CA LEU A 131 9.18 4.61 -6.94
C LEU A 131 8.12 4.62 -5.83
N VAL A 132 7.24 5.62 -5.84
CA VAL A 132 6.13 5.75 -4.89
C VAL A 132 4.81 5.71 -5.62
N LEU A 133 3.90 4.84 -5.16
CA LEU A 133 2.54 4.76 -5.66
C LEU A 133 1.61 5.65 -4.85
N LYS A 134 0.76 6.42 -5.52
CA LYS A 134 -0.23 7.29 -4.86
C LYS A 134 -1.64 7.06 -5.41
N ILE A 135 -2.60 6.84 -4.52
CA ILE A 135 -4.04 6.83 -4.85
C ILE A 135 -4.46 8.24 -5.27
N THR A 136 -5.22 8.35 -6.35
CA THR A 136 -5.72 9.61 -6.92
C THR A 136 -7.17 9.49 -7.35
N ASP A 137 -7.75 10.61 -7.76
CA ASP A 137 -9.09 10.73 -8.35
C ASP A 137 -10.25 10.48 -7.39
N PHE A 138 -10.39 11.43 -6.45
CA PHE A 138 -11.45 11.45 -5.44
C PHE A 138 -12.78 12.02 -5.94
N GLY A 139 -12.99 12.11 -7.26
CA GLY A 139 -14.22 12.67 -7.85
C GLY A 139 -15.49 11.85 -7.57
N LEU A 140 -15.34 10.58 -7.20
CA LEU A 140 -16.42 9.69 -6.76
C LEU A 140 -16.42 9.41 -5.25
N ALA A 141 -15.45 9.96 -4.51
CA ALA A 141 -15.28 9.69 -3.10
C ALA A 141 -16.45 10.25 -2.28
N VAL A 142 -16.83 9.52 -1.22
CA VAL A 142 -17.96 9.88 -0.36
C VAL A 142 -17.49 9.97 1.08
N ASP A 143 -17.78 11.10 1.72
CA ASP A 143 -17.62 11.32 3.15
C ASP A 143 -18.80 10.70 3.91
N LEU A 144 -18.53 9.67 4.71
CA LEU A 144 -19.55 8.91 5.43
C LEU A 144 -19.79 9.46 6.85
N THR A 145 -19.08 10.51 7.28
CA THR A 145 -19.40 11.22 8.54
C THR A 145 -20.66 12.07 8.42
N LYS A 146 -20.97 12.52 7.21
CA LYS A 146 -22.12 13.38 6.94
C LYS A 146 -23.33 12.49 6.67
N ALA A 147 -24.14 12.26 7.70
CA ALA A 147 -25.35 11.42 7.67
C ALA A 147 -26.40 11.80 6.60
N SER A 148 -26.21 12.90 5.88
CA SER A 148 -27.14 13.49 4.91
C SER A 148 -26.55 13.78 3.53
N SER A 149 -25.29 13.42 3.24
CA SER A 149 -24.70 13.68 1.91
C SER A 149 -25.16 12.69 0.86
N ALA A 150 -26.36 12.98 0.36
CA ALA A 150 -26.96 12.56 -0.90
C ALA A 150 -27.32 11.07 -0.99
N VAL A 151 -28.56 10.84 -1.43
CA VAL A 151 -28.96 9.68 -2.22
C VAL A 151 -27.78 9.34 -3.13
N TRP A 152 -27.03 8.30 -2.75
CA TRP A 152 -25.85 7.91 -3.50
C TRP A 152 -26.32 7.49 -4.89
N ASP A 153 -25.83 8.20 -5.89
CA ASP A 153 -26.25 7.97 -7.27
C ASP A 153 -25.50 6.74 -7.82
N ARG A 154 -26.20 5.60 -7.83
CA ARG A 154 -25.72 4.32 -8.41
C ARG A 154 -25.37 4.45 -9.89
N SER A 155 -25.87 5.48 -10.58
CA SER A 155 -25.62 5.70 -12.01
C SER A 155 -24.22 6.24 -12.31
N ARG A 156 -23.53 6.79 -11.30
CA ARG A 156 -22.15 7.27 -11.48
C ARG A 156 -21.23 6.07 -11.61
N SER A 157 -20.66 5.90 -12.81
CA SER A 157 -19.81 4.76 -13.14
C SER A 157 -18.60 4.68 -12.21
N SER A 158 -18.64 3.72 -11.28
CA SER A 158 -17.48 3.16 -10.60
C SER A 158 -16.56 2.41 -11.57
N ALA A 159 -15.40 1.97 -11.09
CA ALA A 159 -14.54 1.00 -11.74
C ALA A 159 -15.23 -0.36 -11.90
N ARG A 160 -16.29 -0.44 -12.71
CA ARG A 160 -17.25 -1.57 -12.75
C ARG A 160 -16.63 -2.96 -12.97
N SER A 161 -15.49 -3.06 -13.65
CA SER A 161 -14.76 -4.34 -13.80
C SER A 161 -13.98 -4.79 -12.55
N TYR A 162 -13.84 -3.89 -11.58
CA TYR A 162 -13.21 -4.08 -10.27
C TYR A 162 -14.22 -4.03 -9.12
N ASP A 163 -15.48 -3.67 -9.37
CA ASP A 163 -16.52 -3.64 -8.33
C ASP A 163 -16.72 -5.03 -7.72
N SER A 164 -16.94 -5.07 -6.41
CA SER A 164 -17.28 -6.31 -5.73
C SER A 164 -18.69 -6.79 -6.10
N PRO A 165 -18.98 -8.11 -5.98
CA PRO A 165 -20.29 -8.68 -6.35
C PRO A 165 -21.47 -8.05 -5.62
N GLU A 166 -21.33 -7.75 -4.33
CA GLU A 166 -22.39 -7.18 -3.51
C GLU A 166 -22.73 -5.73 -3.87
N THR A 167 -21.78 -4.92 -4.38
CA THR A 167 -22.01 -3.52 -4.78
C THR A 167 -23.07 -3.40 -5.88
N ARG A 168 -23.25 -4.48 -6.65
CA ARG A 168 -24.27 -4.58 -7.70
C ARG A 168 -25.65 -5.00 -7.19
N ARG A 169 -25.75 -5.51 -5.95
CA ARG A 169 -27.02 -5.86 -5.31
C ARG A 169 -27.71 -4.61 -4.77
N PRO A 170 -29.04 -4.59 -4.60
CA PRO A 170 -29.73 -3.47 -3.96
C PRO A 170 -29.10 -3.13 -2.61
N LEU A 171 -28.72 -1.85 -2.39
CA LEU A 171 -28.17 -1.44 -1.11
C LEU A 171 -29.25 -1.55 -0.04
N SER A 172 -28.82 -1.84 1.19
CA SER A 172 -29.64 -1.64 2.38
C SER A 172 -30.11 -0.19 2.47
N THR A 173 -31.24 0.04 3.15
CA THR A 173 -31.71 1.38 3.51
C THR A 173 -31.02 1.92 4.76
N ASP A 174 -30.27 1.07 5.47
CA ASP A 174 -29.50 1.44 6.65
C ASP A 174 -28.12 2.03 6.29
N ILE A 175 -27.85 3.24 6.79
CA ILE A 175 -26.62 4.01 6.53
C ILE A 175 -25.37 3.29 7.04
N VAL A 176 -25.46 2.57 8.17
CA VAL A 176 -24.33 1.83 8.72
C VAL A 176 -23.95 0.70 7.77
N THR A 177 -24.94 -0.06 7.32
CA THR A 177 -24.76 -1.12 6.33
C THR A 177 -24.17 -0.58 5.01
N ILE A 178 -24.65 0.57 4.51
CA ILE A 178 -24.11 1.22 3.30
C ILE A 178 -22.63 1.55 3.47
N SER A 179 -22.26 2.15 4.60
CA SER A 179 -20.89 2.56 4.88
C SER A 179 -19.93 1.35 4.88
N GLN A 180 -20.33 0.29 5.58
CA GLN A 180 -19.57 -0.97 5.62
C GLN A 180 -19.43 -1.59 4.23
N GLN A 181 -20.49 -1.57 3.42
CA GLN A 181 -20.47 -2.10 2.07
C GLN A 181 -19.52 -1.31 1.14
N LEU A 182 -19.53 0.02 1.22
CA LEU A 182 -18.62 0.86 0.42
C LEU A 182 -17.15 0.68 0.82
N PHE A 183 -16.86 0.57 2.12
CA PHE A 183 -15.51 0.26 2.58
C PHE A 183 -15.06 -1.15 2.15
N ALA A 184 -15.94 -2.15 2.26
CA ALA A 184 -15.63 -3.51 1.83
C ALA A 184 -15.39 -3.58 0.31
N ASP A 185 -16.13 -2.82 -0.49
CA ASP A 185 -15.97 -2.72 -1.94
C ASP A 185 -14.63 -2.08 -2.36
N ASP A 186 -14.18 -1.06 -1.63
CA ASP A 186 -12.85 -0.49 -1.81
C ASP A 186 -11.72 -1.51 -1.50
N VAL A 187 -11.87 -2.31 -0.44
CA VAL A 187 -10.91 -3.37 -0.11
C VAL A 187 -10.85 -4.42 -1.22
N TRP A 188 -12.00 -4.83 -1.75
CA TRP A 188 -12.08 -5.75 -2.89
C TRP A 188 -11.35 -5.19 -4.12
N LYS A 189 -11.61 -3.93 -4.47
CA LYS A 189 -10.93 -3.25 -5.59
C LYS A 189 -9.42 -3.21 -5.41
N MET A 190 -8.95 -2.95 -4.19
CA MET A 190 -7.52 -3.00 -3.87
C MET A 190 -6.96 -4.43 -4.00
N GLY A 191 -7.71 -5.46 -3.60
CA GLY A 191 -7.33 -6.86 -3.81
C GLY A 191 -7.19 -7.21 -5.29
N CYS A 192 -8.08 -6.69 -6.14
CA CYS A 192 -7.98 -6.81 -7.59
C CYS A 192 -6.70 -6.17 -8.14
N VAL A 193 -6.37 -4.95 -7.69
CA VAL A 193 -5.11 -4.26 -8.04
C VAL A 193 -3.89 -5.06 -7.59
N PHE A 194 -3.89 -5.56 -6.36
CA PHE A 194 -2.80 -6.37 -5.80
C PHE A 194 -2.58 -7.67 -6.58
N THR A 195 -3.65 -8.30 -7.05
CA THR A 195 -3.55 -9.47 -7.93
C THR A 195 -2.83 -9.13 -9.23
N GLU A 196 -3.14 -8.00 -9.86
CA GLU A 196 -2.44 -7.56 -11.07
C GLU A 196 -1.00 -7.14 -10.81
N MET A 197 -0.72 -6.51 -9.67
CA MET A 197 0.65 -6.22 -9.23
C MET A 197 1.48 -7.49 -9.09
N LEU A 198 0.93 -8.56 -8.47
CA LEU A 198 1.60 -9.86 -8.40
C LEU A 198 1.82 -10.47 -9.79
N ALA A 199 0.82 -10.40 -10.68
CA ALA A 199 0.99 -10.85 -12.07
C ALA A 199 2.13 -10.11 -12.78
N PHE A 200 2.25 -8.79 -12.57
CA PHE A 200 3.34 -7.99 -13.12
C PHE A 200 4.70 -8.38 -12.54
N LEU A 201 4.79 -8.57 -11.22
CA LEU A 201 6.03 -8.82 -10.51
C LEU A 201 6.57 -10.23 -10.74
N VAL A 202 5.70 -11.23 -10.68
CA VAL A 202 6.06 -12.65 -10.67
C VAL A 202 6.04 -13.27 -12.08
N ASP A 203 5.18 -12.75 -12.98
CA ASP A 203 4.94 -13.39 -14.28
C ASP A 203 5.42 -12.54 -15.47
N HIS A 204 6.65 -12.00 -15.38
CA HIS A 204 7.33 -11.27 -16.46
C HIS A 204 6.69 -9.95 -16.92
N GLY A 205 6.19 -9.11 -16.00
CA GLY A 205 5.77 -7.73 -16.31
C GLY A 205 4.39 -7.64 -16.97
N SER A 206 4.24 -6.69 -17.91
CA SER A 206 3.00 -6.42 -18.67
C SER A 206 2.39 -7.68 -19.33
N SER A 207 3.25 -8.57 -19.81
CA SER A 207 2.86 -9.86 -20.40
C SER A 207 2.17 -10.78 -19.39
N GLY A 208 2.62 -10.78 -18.13
CA GLY A 208 2.01 -11.55 -17.05
C GLY A 208 0.62 -11.04 -16.69
N VAL A 209 0.47 -9.71 -16.59
CA VAL A 209 -0.85 -9.08 -16.38
C VAL A 209 -1.78 -9.41 -17.54
N SER A 210 -1.29 -9.38 -18.78
CA SER A 210 -2.07 -9.73 -19.97
C SER A 210 -2.51 -11.19 -19.97
N ARG A 211 -1.66 -12.13 -19.53
CA ARG A 211 -2.02 -13.55 -19.38
C ARG A 211 -3.07 -13.75 -18.28
N PHE A 212 -2.87 -13.13 -17.11
CA PHE A 212 -3.85 -13.15 -16.04
C PHE A 212 -5.22 -12.64 -16.52
N ARG A 213 -5.24 -11.44 -17.12
CA ARG A 213 -6.47 -10.84 -17.64
C ARG A 213 -7.15 -11.67 -18.72
N ARG A 214 -6.41 -12.49 -19.46
CA ARG A 214 -6.98 -13.46 -20.40
C ARG A 214 -7.54 -14.69 -19.68
N SER A 215 -6.91 -15.16 -18.61
CA SER A 215 -7.33 -16.35 -17.87
C SER A 215 -8.68 -16.20 -17.15
N ILE A 216 -9.04 -14.97 -16.75
CA ILE A 216 -10.30 -14.70 -16.03
C ILE A 216 -11.48 -14.39 -16.95
N ARG A 217 -11.22 -14.38 -18.28
CA ARG A 217 -12.27 -14.28 -19.30
C ARG A 217 -12.93 -15.65 -19.49
N THR A 218 -14.20 -15.71 -19.16
CA THR A 218 -15.20 -16.72 -19.54
C THR A 218 -15.40 -16.75 -21.06
N ILE A 219 -14.70 -17.65 -21.74
CA ILE A 219 -14.96 -18.01 -23.14
C ILE A 219 -15.85 -19.25 -23.13
N GLU A 220 -17.15 -19.10 -23.44
CA GLU A 220 -18.03 -20.22 -23.78
C GLU A 220 -18.18 -20.26 -25.32
N ASP A 221 -17.95 -21.41 -25.94
CA ASP A 221 -18.15 -21.66 -27.38
C ASP A 221 -17.55 -20.63 -28.35
N ASN A 222 -16.38 -20.06 -28.03
CA ASN A 222 -15.72 -19.02 -28.83
C ASN A 222 -16.54 -17.72 -29.01
N VAL A 223 -17.61 -17.55 -28.23
CA VAL A 223 -18.44 -16.33 -28.20
C VAL A 223 -18.23 -15.65 -26.86
N SER A 224 -17.93 -14.35 -26.89
CA SER A 224 -17.86 -13.54 -25.67
C SER A 224 -19.26 -13.45 -25.07
N SER A 225 -19.54 -14.29 -24.08
CA SER A 225 -20.67 -14.15 -23.17
C SER A 225 -20.50 -12.82 -22.44
N ASP A 226 -21.27 -11.81 -22.82
CA ASP A 226 -21.30 -10.46 -22.26
C ASP A 226 -19.93 -9.82 -21.96
N LEU A 227 -19.34 -9.14 -22.95
CA LEU A 227 -18.04 -8.41 -22.87
C LEU A 227 -17.77 -7.66 -21.54
N PHE A 228 -18.83 -7.22 -20.86
CA PHE A 228 -18.76 -6.47 -19.61
C PHE A 228 -18.69 -7.33 -18.33
N ASN A 229 -19.30 -8.52 -18.32
CA ASN A 229 -19.22 -9.48 -17.21
C ASN A 229 -17.91 -10.28 -17.28
N ASP A 230 -17.45 -10.53 -18.51
CA ASP A 230 -16.33 -11.40 -18.80
C ASP A 230 -15.00 -10.96 -18.16
N THR A 231 -14.79 -9.65 -18.06
CA THR A 231 -13.52 -9.06 -17.58
C THR A 231 -13.42 -8.89 -16.07
N ARG A 232 -14.46 -9.30 -15.32
CA ARG A 232 -14.54 -9.18 -13.86
C ARG A 232 -13.77 -10.26 -13.12
N PHE A 233 -13.42 -9.97 -11.87
CA PHE A 233 -12.77 -10.90 -10.94
C PHE A 233 -13.76 -11.85 -10.26
N ASP A 234 -15.05 -11.59 -10.36
CA ASP A 234 -16.13 -12.37 -9.74
C ASP A 234 -17.11 -12.95 -10.77
N ASP A 235 -17.90 -13.92 -10.31
CA ASP A 235 -18.97 -14.58 -11.05
C ASP A 235 -20.37 -13.96 -10.77
N GLY A 236 -20.43 -12.82 -10.08
CA GLY A 236 -21.66 -12.18 -9.60
C GLY A 236 -21.96 -12.45 -8.13
N GLU A 237 -21.32 -13.44 -7.51
CA GLU A 237 -21.50 -13.78 -6.10
C GLU A 237 -20.18 -13.80 -5.33
N LYS A 238 -19.13 -14.37 -5.91
CA LYS A 238 -17.82 -14.57 -5.29
C LYS A 238 -16.70 -14.46 -6.32
N VAL A 239 -15.45 -14.46 -5.84
CA VAL A 239 -14.27 -14.48 -6.71
C VAL A 239 -14.29 -15.71 -7.62
N LYS A 240 -13.97 -15.49 -8.90
CA LYS A 240 -13.85 -16.54 -9.92
C LYS A 240 -12.74 -17.54 -9.55
N PRO A 241 -12.96 -18.86 -9.76
CA PRO A 241 -11.92 -19.88 -9.56
C PRO A 241 -10.62 -19.58 -10.32
N GLN A 242 -10.73 -19.01 -11.52
CA GLN A 242 -9.58 -18.64 -12.35
C GLN A 242 -8.67 -17.60 -11.67
N VAL A 243 -9.25 -16.69 -10.86
CA VAL A 243 -8.47 -15.72 -10.08
C VAL A 243 -7.74 -16.43 -8.94
N THR A 244 -8.41 -17.30 -8.20
CA THR A 244 -7.80 -18.02 -7.08
C THR A 244 -6.72 -19.00 -7.54
N ASP A 245 -6.97 -19.72 -8.63
CA ASP A 245 -6.01 -20.65 -9.23
C ASP A 245 -4.76 -19.90 -9.72
N TRP A 246 -4.95 -18.70 -10.26
CA TRP A 246 -3.82 -17.88 -10.67
C TRP A 246 -3.01 -17.38 -9.48
N LEU A 247 -3.67 -16.93 -8.40
CA LEU A 247 -3.01 -16.56 -7.15
C LEU A 247 -2.19 -17.73 -6.58
N ASP A 248 -2.71 -18.96 -6.63
CA ASP A 248 -1.97 -20.15 -6.20
C ASP A 248 -0.77 -20.47 -7.10
N GLN A 249 -0.88 -20.21 -8.41
CA GLN A 249 0.25 -20.38 -9.33
C GLN A 249 1.36 -19.36 -9.06
N VAL A 250 1.03 -18.09 -8.80
CA VAL A 250 2.06 -17.08 -8.48
C VAL A 250 2.65 -17.29 -7.09
N ALA A 251 1.89 -17.79 -6.11
CA ALA A 251 2.41 -18.16 -4.79
C ALA A 251 3.53 -19.22 -4.85
N ARG A 252 3.45 -20.16 -5.82
CA ARG A 252 4.46 -21.20 -6.01
C ARG A 252 5.74 -20.72 -6.72
N LYS A 253 5.69 -19.53 -7.34
CA LYS A 253 6.78 -19.01 -8.19
C LYS A 253 7.73 -18.07 -7.46
N ASP A 254 7.30 -17.40 -6.38
CA ASP A 254 8.10 -16.44 -5.62
C ASP A 254 7.72 -16.53 -4.13
N GLU A 255 8.72 -16.47 -3.25
CA GLU A 255 8.52 -16.62 -1.79
C GLU A 255 7.69 -15.47 -1.22
N ARG A 256 7.88 -14.24 -1.72
CA ARG A 256 7.13 -13.07 -1.24
C ARG A 256 5.68 -13.15 -1.67
N SER A 257 5.40 -13.58 -2.91
CA SER A 257 4.01 -13.80 -3.32
C SER A 257 3.33 -14.90 -2.51
N CYS A 258 4.06 -15.94 -2.07
CA CYS A 258 3.53 -16.98 -1.18
C CYS A 258 2.95 -16.38 0.11
N GLU A 259 3.63 -15.42 0.72
CA GLU A 259 3.17 -14.76 1.96
C GLU A 259 2.01 -13.78 1.71
N LEU A 260 2.01 -13.08 0.57
CA LEU A 260 0.97 -12.09 0.24
C LEU A 260 -0.36 -12.70 -0.21
N VAL A 261 -0.31 -13.84 -0.91
CA VAL A 261 -1.49 -14.45 -1.54
C VAL A 261 -2.62 -14.80 -0.56
N PRO A 262 -2.37 -15.40 0.62
CA PRO A 262 -3.42 -15.66 1.61
C PRO A 262 -4.17 -14.40 2.03
N LEU A 263 -3.45 -13.27 2.17
CA LEU A 263 -4.05 -11.99 2.53
C LEU A 263 -4.88 -11.41 1.37
N ILE A 264 -4.35 -11.46 0.15
CA ILE A 264 -5.08 -11.01 -1.06
C ILE A 264 -6.35 -11.83 -1.26
N LYS A 265 -6.32 -13.14 -1.03
CA LYS A 265 -7.51 -14.00 -1.07
C LYS A 265 -8.58 -13.55 -0.08
N LYS A 266 -8.19 -13.16 1.16
CA LYS A 266 -9.13 -12.59 2.14
C LYS A 266 -9.70 -11.24 1.74
N MET A 267 -8.95 -10.42 0.99
CA MET A 267 -9.48 -9.18 0.40
C MET A 267 -10.52 -9.45 -0.71
N LEU A 268 -10.39 -10.58 -1.41
CA LEU A 268 -11.29 -11.05 -2.46
C LEU A 268 -12.36 -12.04 -1.95
N SER A 269 -12.54 -12.16 -0.63
CA SER A 269 -13.64 -12.94 -0.05
C SER A 269 -14.98 -12.22 -0.24
N VAL A 270 -16.07 -12.96 -0.04
CA VAL A 270 -17.43 -12.38 0.08
C VAL A 270 -17.48 -11.38 1.24
N GLY A 271 -18.38 -10.39 1.16
CA GLY A 271 -18.37 -9.23 2.05
C GLY A 271 -18.38 -9.53 3.55
N SER A 272 -19.02 -10.62 3.98
CA SER A 272 -19.06 -11.05 5.40
C SER A 272 -17.74 -11.61 5.94
N GLU A 273 -16.88 -12.13 5.06
CA GLU A 273 -15.59 -12.72 5.40
C GLU A 273 -14.41 -11.81 5.05
N ARG A 274 -14.67 -10.74 4.29
CA ARG A 274 -13.66 -9.81 3.80
C ARG A 274 -13.07 -9.00 4.95
N LEU A 275 -11.75 -8.91 4.98
CA LEU A 275 -11.05 -8.09 5.96
C LEU A 275 -11.34 -6.60 5.76
N THR A 276 -11.33 -5.84 6.86
CA THR A 276 -11.34 -4.37 6.80
C THR A 276 -10.00 -3.84 6.31
N ALA A 277 -9.97 -2.61 5.78
CA ALA A 277 -8.72 -1.98 5.35
C ALA A 277 -7.69 -1.89 6.49
N LYS A 278 -8.15 -1.61 7.72
CA LYS A 278 -7.32 -1.65 8.93
C LYS A 278 -6.67 -3.02 9.15
N ALA A 279 -7.44 -4.10 9.08
CA ALA A 279 -6.93 -5.45 9.28
C ALA A 279 -5.96 -5.86 8.17
N VAL A 280 -6.25 -5.47 6.93
CA VAL A 280 -5.35 -5.66 5.78
C VAL A 280 -4.02 -4.93 6.00
N CYS A 281 -4.05 -3.64 6.34
CA CYS A 281 -2.84 -2.87 6.64
C CYS A 281 -2.01 -3.52 7.75
N SER A 282 -2.65 -3.88 8.87
CA SER A 282 -1.98 -4.53 10.00
C SER A 282 -1.30 -5.84 9.59
N ALA A 283 -1.99 -6.67 8.80
CA ALA A 283 -1.42 -7.93 8.30
C ALA A 283 -0.23 -7.69 7.36
N PHE A 284 -0.26 -6.68 6.48
CA PHE A 284 0.89 -6.34 5.62
C PHE A 284 2.10 -5.85 6.41
N LEU A 285 1.92 -5.23 7.58
CA LEU A 285 3.03 -4.84 8.46
C LEU A 285 3.66 -6.03 9.19
N GLU A 286 2.95 -7.14 9.30
CA GLU A 286 3.46 -8.38 9.91
C GLU A 286 4.23 -9.24 8.92
N ILE A 287 3.92 -9.14 7.63
CA ILE A 287 4.56 -9.92 6.57
C ILE A 287 5.95 -9.30 6.24
N ASP A 288 7.03 -10.07 6.41
CA ASP A 288 8.42 -9.68 6.14
C ASP A 288 8.77 -9.71 4.63
N THR A 289 7.84 -9.26 3.78
CA THR A 289 8.06 -9.14 2.33
C THR A 289 8.37 -7.72 1.89
N ALA A 290 8.10 -6.77 2.78
CA ALA A 290 8.39 -5.38 2.56
C ALA A 290 9.59 -5.02 3.43
N ASP A 291 10.65 -4.47 2.83
CA ASP A 291 11.76 -3.76 3.48
C ASP A 291 11.24 -2.54 4.30
N ILE A 292 10.29 -2.79 5.21
CA ILE A 292 9.68 -1.84 6.14
C ILE A 292 10.73 -1.59 7.20
N ARG A 293 11.06 -0.32 7.34
CA ARG A 293 11.89 0.16 8.44
C ARG A 293 10.96 0.74 9.50
N TYR A 294 11.46 0.89 10.71
CA TYR A 294 10.73 1.47 11.82
C TYR A 294 11.53 2.64 12.36
N ASP A 295 10.91 3.80 12.40
CA ASP A 295 11.47 5.01 12.99
C ASP A 295 10.94 5.14 14.42
N ASP A 296 11.82 5.01 15.41
CA ASP A 296 11.48 5.16 16.83
C ASP A 296 11.71 6.59 17.35
N GLY A 297 11.99 7.54 16.47
CA GLY A 297 12.29 8.93 16.80
C GLY A 297 13.76 9.22 17.12
N ASP A 298 14.55 8.18 17.42
CA ASP A 298 16.01 8.28 17.61
C ASP A 298 16.78 7.68 16.43
N ARG A 299 16.25 6.61 15.83
CA ARG A 299 16.90 5.87 14.74
C ARG A 299 15.90 5.18 13.83
N VAL A 300 16.38 4.80 12.65
CA VAL A 300 15.65 3.94 11.71
C VAL A 300 16.19 2.52 11.78
N VAL A 301 15.34 1.57 12.14
CA VAL A 301 15.69 0.15 12.27
C VAL A 301 15.01 -0.70 11.22
N ARG A 302 15.61 -1.86 10.92
CA ARG A 302 15.01 -2.94 10.15
C ARG A 302 14.82 -4.13 11.07
N LEU A 303 13.64 -4.74 10.99
CA LEU A 303 13.24 -5.89 11.79
C LEU A 303 13.21 -7.12 10.86
N THR A 304 13.99 -8.15 11.17
CA THR A 304 14.10 -9.37 10.35
C THR A 304 13.85 -10.59 11.23
N PRO A 305 12.71 -11.30 11.10
CA PRO A 305 12.44 -12.53 11.82
C PRO A 305 13.53 -13.59 11.64
N ALA A 306 13.74 -14.43 12.66
CA ALA A 306 14.80 -15.43 12.65
C ALA A 306 14.77 -16.40 11.45
N VAL A 307 13.59 -16.65 10.88
CA VAL A 307 13.41 -17.51 9.70
C VAL A 307 14.05 -16.92 8.44
N HIS A 308 14.10 -15.58 8.32
CA HIS A 308 14.68 -14.87 7.17
C HIS A 308 16.09 -14.33 7.44
N ALA A 309 16.52 -14.35 8.69
CA ALA A 309 17.84 -13.85 9.07
C ALA A 309 18.98 -14.76 8.56
N PRO A 310 20.13 -14.19 8.18
CA PRO A 310 21.30 -14.97 7.79
C PRO A 310 21.74 -15.90 8.92
N ARG A 311 22.05 -17.15 8.58
CA ARG A 311 22.53 -18.14 9.56
C ARG A 311 24.03 -17.94 9.83
N PRO A 312 24.47 -18.03 11.09
CA PRO A 312 25.89 -17.99 11.42
C PRO A 312 26.65 -19.13 10.77
N THR A 313 27.83 -18.82 10.25
CA THR A 313 28.80 -19.82 9.83
C THR A 313 29.47 -20.45 11.05
N PHE A 314 30.17 -21.58 10.86
CA PHE A 314 31.00 -22.18 11.91
C PHE A 314 31.98 -21.16 12.52
N PHE A 315 32.54 -20.29 11.68
CA PHE A 315 33.48 -19.26 12.12
C PHE A 315 32.79 -18.17 12.96
N ASP A 316 31.55 -17.82 12.66
CA ASP A 316 30.73 -16.93 13.48
C ASP A 316 30.45 -17.54 14.86
N SER A 317 30.07 -18.83 14.90
CA SER A 317 29.83 -19.54 16.17
C SER A 317 31.06 -19.57 17.08
N LEU A 318 32.26 -19.76 16.51
CA LEU A 318 33.51 -19.72 17.27
C LEU A 318 33.78 -18.32 17.85
N ARG A 319 33.57 -17.27 17.05
CA ARG A 319 33.76 -15.87 17.46
C ARG A 319 32.79 -15.47 18.57
N LEU A 320 31.52 -15.82 18.43
CA LEU A 320 30.50 -15.59 19.45
C LEU A 320 30.81 -16.37 20.74
N GLY A 321 31.35 -17.59 20.62
CA GLY A 321 31.82 -18.36 21.77
C GLY A 321 32.97 -17.66 22.52
N LEU A 322 33.91 -17.06 21.79
CA LEU A 322 35.02 -16.27 22.36
C LEU A 322 34.52 -15.00 23.05
N GLU A 323 33.62 -14.25 22.43
CA GLU A 323 33.01 -13.07 23.06
C GLU A 323 32.22 -13.44 24.32
N GLY A 324 31.48 -14.55 24.28
CA GLY A 324 30.76 -15.08 25.44
C GLY A 324 31.70 -15.50 26.58
N TRP A 325 32.87 -16.06 26.26
CA TRP A 325 33.91 -16.40 27.23
C TRP A 325 34.61 -15.16 27.82
N LEU A 326 34.90 -14.16 26.99
CA LEU A 326 35.52 -12.90 27.41
C LEU A 326 34.55 -11.98 28.17
N GLY A 327 33.25 -12.16 27.98
CA GLY A 327 32.20 -11.35 28.60
C GLY A 327 32.05 -9.96 27.99
N HIS A 328 32.71 -9.67 26.88
CA HIS A 328 32.59 -8.41 26.14
C HIS A 328 32.76 -8.62 24.63
N PRO A 329 32.24 -7.71 23.78
CA PRO A 329 32.46 -7.75 22.34
C PRO A 329 33.94 -7.64 21.98
N VAL A 330 34.35 -8.26 20.87
CA VAL A 330 35.72 -8.18 20.34
C VAL A 330 35.71 -7.42 19.03
N ASP A 331 36.70 -6.55 18.81
CA ASP A 331 36.91 -5.94 17.50
C ASP A 331 37.52 -6.97 16.54
N TRP A 332 36.74 -7.40 15.55
CA TRP A 332 37.14 -8.40 14.57
C TRP A 332 37.76 -7.82 13.31
N ALA A 333 38.03 -6.50 13.24
CA ALA A 333 38.62 -5.88 12.07
C ALA A 333 39.90 -6.61 11.60
N PRO A 334 40.08 -6.82 10.27
CA PRO A 334 39.30 -6.31 9.15
C PRO A 334 38.08 -7.18 8.76
N PHE A 335 37.73 -8.19 9.57
CA PHE A 335 36.59 -9.05 9.28
C PHE A 335 35.26 -8.41 9.74
N PRO A 336 34.15 -8.72 9.07
CA PRO A 336 32.84 -8.29 9.54
C PRO A 336 32.52 -8.88 10.91
N ALA A 337 31.67 -8.18 11.67
CA ALA A 337 31.11 -8.64 12.93
C ALA A 337 30.41 -10.01 12.74
N PRO A 338 30.49 -10.92 13.73
CA PRO A 338 29.92 -12.24 13.60
C PRO A 338 28.40 -12.16 13.45
N THR A 339 27.84 -13.01 12.58
CA THR A 339 26.39 -13.11 12.40
C THR A 339 25.74 -13.69 13.67
N LEU A 340 24.74 -13.01 14.23
CA LEU A 340 24.03 -13.46 15.43
C LEU A 340 23.27 -14.77 15.19
N GLN A 341 23.42 -15.73 16.11
CA GLN A 341 22.57 -16.92 16.14
C GLN A 341 21.23 -16.58 16.79
N LEU A 342 20.15 -16.64 16.01
CA LEU A 342 18.79 -16.37 16.50
C LEU A 342 18.08 -17.66 16.88
N GLN A 343 17.36 -17.61 18.00
CA GLN A 343 16.45 -18.67 18.43
C GLN A 343 15.11 -18.58 17.67
N PRO A 344 14.36 -19.70 17.56
CA PRO A 344 13.00 -19.66 17.05
C PRO A 344 12.13 -18.65 17.82
N GLY A 345 11.44 -17.76 17.09
CA GLY A 345 10.63 -16.69 17.68
C GLY A 345 11.40 -15.41 18.04
N GLN A 346 12.71 -15.33 17.76
CA GLN A 346 13.44 -14.07 17.86
C GLN A 346 13.38 -13.27 16.55
N THR A 347 13.62 -11.96 16.68
CA THR A 347 13.73 -11.02 15.57
C THR A 347 15.04 -10.26 15.67
N LEU A 348 15.77 -10.19 14.56
CA LEU A 348 16.97 -9.39 14.43
C LEU A 348 16.58 -7.94 14.11
N VAL A 349 16.93 -7.04 15.00
CA VAL A 349 16.87 -5.59 14.80
C VAL A 349 18.21 -5.14 14.26
N THR A 350 18.23 -4.44 13.13
CA THR A 350 19.45 -3.86 12.55
C THR A 350 19.29 -2.36 12.31
N TRP A 351 20.34 -1.58 12.58
CA TRP A 351 20.36 -0.13 12.32
C TRP A 351 21.78 0.33 12.01
N LYS A 352 21.96 1.61 11.67
CA LYS A 352 23.29 2.20 11.48
C LYS A 352 23.56 3.30 12.50
N PHE A 353 24.78 3.37 13.02
CA PHE A 353 25.24 4.46 13.87
C PHE A 353 26.66 4.86 13.44
N GLY A 354 26.87 6.13 13.08
CA GLY A 354 28.17 6.60 12.60
C GLY A 354 28.66 5.92 11.30
N GLY A 355 27.75 5.33 10.52
CA GLY A 355 28.08 4.53 9.33
C GLY A 355 28.23 3.02 9.60
N GLU A 356 28.45 2.64 10.86
CA GLU A 356 28.64 1.25 11.27
C GLU A 356 27.29 0.52 11.44
N PRO A 357 27.14 -0.70 10.89
CA PRO A 357 25.95 -1.51 11.09
C PRO A 357 25.94 -2.11 12.51
N LEU A 358 24.84 -1.91 13.21
CA LEU A 358 24.59 -2.47 14.53
C LEU A 358 23.40 -3.43 14.48
N SER A 359 23.41 -4.42 15.36
CA SER A 359 22.38 -5.44 15.43
C SER A 359 22.11 -5.97 16.84
N LEU A 360 20.85 -6.33 17.09
CA LEU A 360 20.36 -6.89 18.35
C LEU A 360 19.29 -7.94 18.06
N ALA A 361 19.28 -9.03 18.82
CA ALA A 361 18.18 -9.99 18.80
C ALA A 361 17.17 -9.63 19.90
N ILE A 362 15.90 -9.52 19.55
CA ILE A 362 14.79 -9.28 20.50
C ILE A 362 13.78 -10.42 20.44
N SER A 363 13.07 -10.65 21.53
CA SER A 363 11.96 -11.60 21.64
C SER A 363 10.68 -11.08 20.96
N THR A 364 9.69 -11.96 20.76
CA THR A 364 8.37 -11.60 20.20
C THR A 364 7.65 -10.52 21.02
N ASP A 365 7.74 -10.57 22.36
CA ASP A 365 7.06 -9.61 23.24
C ASP A 365 7.72 -8.23 23.16
N GLU A 366 9.05 -8.18 23.21
CA GLU A 366 9.82 -6.94 22.99
C GLU A 366 9.57 -6.36 21.59
N LEU A 367 9.45 -7.21 20.56
CA LEU A 367 9.10 -6.78 19.21
C LEU A 367 7.72 -6.13 19.17
N ARG A 368 6.73 -6.73 19.85
CA ARG A 368 5.36 -6.20 19.89
C ARG A 368 5.33 -4.84 20.58
N GLU A 369 6.04 -4.70 21.70
CA GLU A 369 6.17 -3.43 22.40
C GLU A 369 6.86 -2.39 21.52
N TYR A 370 8.00 -2.73 20.91
CA TYR A 370 8.74 -1.84 20.03
C TYR A 370 7.91 -1.36 18.83
N ARG A 371 7.14 -2.27 18.20
CA ARG A 371 6.24 -1.91 17.09
C ARG A 371 5.09 -0.99 17.51
N ALA A 372 4.62 -1.09 18.75
CA ALA A 372 3.56 -0.22 19.26
C ALA A 372 4.05 1.24 19.43
N THR A 373 5.36 1.41 19.62
CA THR A 373 6.02 2.67 19.95
C THR A 373 6.85 3.27 18.80
N SER A 374 6.83 2.64 17.62
CA SER A 374 7.62 3.04 16.45
C SER A 374 6.74 3.25 15.23
N LEU A 375 7.18 4.17 14.37
CA LEU A 375 6.48 4.51 13.14
C LEU A 375 7.02 3.62 12.02
N PRO A 376 6.22 2.69 11.45
CA PRO A 376 6.66 1.96 10.28
C PRO A 376 6.85 2.97 9.15
N ILE A 377 7.98 2.91 8.47
CA ILE A 377 8.34 3.76 7.35
C ILE A 377 8.78 2.87 6.20
N LEU A 378 8.44 3.28 4.97
CA LEU A 378 9.05 2.71 3.78
C LEU A 378 10.56 3.05 3.77
N GLU A 379 11.35 2.27 3.03
CA GLU A 379 12.79 2.52 2.85
C GLU A 379 13.12 3.95 2.36
N SER A 380 12.18 4.60 1.66
CA SER A 380 12.23 6.00 1.24
C SER A 380 12.05 7.02 2.39
N GLY A 381 11.98 6.59 3.65
CA GLY A 381 11.77 7.46 4.82
C GLY A 381 10.33 7.92 5.01
N ILE A 382 9.40 7.25 4.34
CA ILE A 382 8.02 7.65 4.21
C ILE A 382 7.15 6.90 5.24
N PRO A 383 6.44 7.57 6.18
CA PRO A 383 5.60 6.90 7.17
C PRO A 383 4.46 6.06 6.57
N LEU A 384 4.44 4.77 6.90
CA LEU A 384 3.24 3.95 6.89
C LEU A 384 2.47 4.26 8.17
N LEU A 385 1.18 4.60 8.07
CA LEU A 385 0.34 4.76 9.25
C LEU A 385 -0.29 3.42 9.62
N PRO A 386 -0.20 3.07 10.91
CA PRO A 386 -1.39 2.88 11.72
C PRO A 386 -1.35 3.82 12.94
N ARG A 387 -2.22 4.82 13.01
CA ARG A 387 -2.49 5.49 14.29
C ARG A 387 -3.60 4.72 15.02
N PHE A 388 -3.26 3.59 15.63
CA PHE A 388 -4.16 3.02 16.63
C PHE A 388 -3.64 3.33 18.02
N ASN A 389 -4.52 4.00 18.79
CA ASN A 389 -4.43 4.41 20.19
C ASN A 389 -3.65 5.70 20.49
N VAL A 390 -4.28 6.84 20.19
CA VAL A 390 -4.42 7.88 21.21
C VAL A 390 -5.89 8.28 21.23
N GLY A 391 -6.54 8.19 22.40
CA GLY A 391 -7.92 8.64 22.59
C GLY A 391 -8.11 10.11 22.22
N PRO A 392 -9.36 10.62 22.22
CA PRO A 392 -9.67 11.96 21.73
C PRO A 392 -8.97 13.01 22.60
N GLY A 393 -7.87 13.53 22.09
CA GLY A 393 -7.07 14.58 22.68
C GLY A 393 -6.09 15.06 21.63
N GLU A 394 -6.19 16.34 21.30
CA GLU A 394 -5.40 17.08 20.30
C GLU A 394 -3.96 16.59 20.21
N VAL A 395 -3.52 16.20 19.01
CA VAL A 395 -2.10 16.06 18.70
C VAL A 395 -1.77 17.01 17.57
N ASP A 396 -1.32 18.19 17.97
CA ASP A 396 -0.52 19.08 17.15
C ASP A 396 0.70 18.33 16.64
N VAL A 397 0.99 18.48 15.35
CA VAL A 397 2.07 17.81 14.61
C VAL A 397 3.47 18.16 15.17
N GLU A 398 3.57 19.15 16.06
CA GLU A 398 4.80 19.55 16.77
C GLU A 398 5.20 18.65 17.96
N VAL A 399 4.33 17.77 18.48
CA VAL A 399 4.54 17.08 19.77
C VAL A 399 5.34 15.77 19.69
N LEU A 400 5.69 15.29 18.48
CA LEU A 400 6.44 14.03 18.30
C LEU A 400 7.86 14.02 18.89
N ARG A 401 8.39 15.14 19.40
CA ARG A 401 9.69 15.14 20.08
C ARG A 401 9.66 14.56 21.49
N HIS A 402 8.50 14.45 22.17
CA HIS A 402 8.49 14.34 23.64
C HIS A 402 7.61 13.26 24.28
N ARG A 403 7.09 12.26 23.54
CA ARG A 403 6.62 11.03 24.21
C ARG A 403 7.77 10.06 24.40
N ARG A 404 8.24 9.93 25.65
CA ARG A 404 9.20 8.90 26.05
C ARG A 404 8.52 7.53 26.03
N GLU A 405 9.10 6.64 25.23
CA GLU A 405 8.77 5.22 25.08
C GLU A 405 10.08 4.38 25.23
N PRO A 406 9.99 3.04 25.37
CA PRO A 406 11.08 2.20 25.88
C PRO A 406 12.26 2.18 24.91
N ARG A 407 13.46 2.35 25.46
CA ARG A 407 14.71 2.33 24.71
C ARG A 407 15.10 0.88 24.45
N LEU A 408 15.40 0.51 23.20
CA LEU A 408 16.21 -0.69 22.93
C LEU A 408 17.46 -0.61 23.83
N PRO A 409 17.80 -1.68 24.56
CA PRO A 409 18.98 -1.66 25.43
C PRO A 409 20.18 -1.25 24.59
N LYS A 410 20.85 -0.19 25.01
CA LYS A 410 22.11 0.22 24.38
C LYS A 410 23.08 -0.93 24.60
N LYS A 411 23.62 -1.52 23.53
CA LYS A 411 24.90 -2.21 23.65
C LYS A 411 25.90 -1.12 24.05
N GLU A 412 26.33 -1.17 25.30
CA GLU A 412 27.45 -0.36 25.81
C GLU A 412 28.76 -0.76 25.15
#